data_AF-A0A967C2B2-F1
#
_entry.id   AF-A0A967C2B2-F1
#
_cell.length_a   1.000
_cell.length_b   1.000
_cell.length_c   1.000
_cell.angle_alpha   90.00
_cell.angle_beta   90.00
_cell.angle_gamma   90.00
#
_symmetry.space_group_name_H-M   'P 1'
#
loop_
_entity.id
_entity.type
_entity.pdbx_description
1 polymer ?
#
loop_
_entity_poly.entity_id
_entity_poly.type
_entity_poly.pdbx_seq_one_letter_code
_entity_poly.pdbx_strand_id
1 'polypeptide(L)'
;TLTAGAVGVRLPATATVGATVWSAFHVDLVGPEIRLTGQPERVPALARVAMPDVEQHGYVVYPLVDHIADKVAAILQTYGASHVPSTRFKDLVDLVAIISEASVDAAEQYAALRSEADRRDIDLPDAFSVPDRELWEKGYAAEAGRSLLDTVLALDDALAVVTPFLNPLLDGTAVGKWDPKTGRWS
;
A
#
# COMPACT_ATOMS: atom_id res chain seq x y z
N THR A 1 -26.42 -6.34 3.75
CA THR A 1 -26.08 -5.22 2.84
C THR A 1 -24.65 -5.43 2.40
N LEU A 2 -24.43 -5.68 1.11
CA LEU A 2 -23.14 -6.04 0.53
C LEU A 2 -22.17 -4.84 0.62
N THR A 3 -21.06 -5.01 1.32
CA THR A 3 -19.89 -4.15 1.20
C THR A 3 -19.35 -4.32 -0.22
N ALA A 4 -19.44 -3.27 -1.04
CA ALA A 4 -18.89 -3.24 -2.39
C ALA A 4 -17.34 -3.19 -2.33
N GLY A 5 -16.73 -4.32 -1.97
CA GLY A 5 -15.33 -4.58 -2.29
C GLY A 5 -15.26 -5.18 -3.69
N ALA A 6 -14.27 -4.77 -4.49
CA ALA A 6 -14.02 -5.37 -5.80
C ALA A 6 -13.98 -6.91 -5.67
N VAL A 7 -14.72 -7.62 -6.53
CA VAL A 7 -14.75 -9.09 -6.51
C VAL A 7 -13.36 -9.60 -6.86
N GLY A 8 -12.69 -10.20 -5.87
CA GLY A 8 -11.40 -10.86 -6.04
C GLY A 8 -11.55 -12.38 -6.18
N VAL A 9 -10.75 -12.99 -7.04
CA VAL A 9 -10.61 -14.45 -7.13
C VAL A 9 -9.17 -14.83 -6.82
N ARG A 10 -8.99 -15.74 -5.86
CA ARG A 10 -7.69 -16.31 -5.52
C ARG A 10 -7.46 -17.60 -6.30
N LEU A 11 -6.51 -17.58 -7.23
CA LEU A 11 -6.19 -18.72 -8.09
C LEU A 11 -4.93 -19.43 -7.62
N PRO A 12 -4.93 -20.76 -7.47
CA PRO A 12 -3.68 -21.50 -7.26
C PRO A 12 -2.86 -21.51 -8.56
N ALA A 13 -1.56 -21.33 -8.44
CA ALA A 13 -0.59 -21.43 -9.51
C ALA A 13 0.52 -22.40 -9.12
N THR A 14 0.99 -23.20 -10.07
CA THR A 14 2.09 -24.15 -9.87
C THR A 14 3.13 -23.93 -10.95
N ALA A 15 4.36 -23.65 -10.53
CA ALA A 15 5.51 -23.52 -11.41
C ALA A 15 6.29 -24.85 -11.42
N THR A 16 6.58 -25.36 -12.61
CA THR A 16 7.31 -26.63 -12.81
C THR A 16 8.60 -26.39 -13.59
N VAL A 17 9.61 -27.23 -13.33
CA VAL A 17 10.83 -27.34 -14.14
C VAL A 17 10.92 -28.79 -14.62
N GLY A 18 10.68 -29.01 -15.91
CA GLY A 18 10.48 -30.36 -16.45
C GLY A 18 9.27 -31.04 -15.79
N ALA A 19 9.50 -32.22 -15.20
CA ALA A 19 8.46 -32.98 -14.47
C ALA A 19 8.35 -32.63 -12.98
N THR A 20 9.24 -31.77 -12.46
CA THR A 20 9.29 -31.44 -11.03
C THR A 20 8.51 -30.15 -10.75
N VAL A 21 7.62 -30.19 -9.77
CA VAL A 21 7.03 -28.97 -9.21
C VAL A 21 8.10 -28.23 -8.43
N TRP A 22 8.44 -27.02 -8.89
CA TRP A 22 9.44 -26.18 -8.26
C TRP A 22 8.83 -25.29 -7.18
N SER A 23 7.64 -24.72 -7.44
CA SER A 23 6.94 -23.87 -6.49
C SER A 23 5.44 -23.90 -6.73
N ALA A 24 4.66 -23.69 -5.67
CA ALA A 24 3.22 -23.48 -5.74
C ALA A 24 2.86 -22.26 -4.90
N PHE A 25 2.04 -21.38 -5.45
CA PHE A 25 1.63 -20.13 -4.83
C PHE A 25 0.21 -19.76 -5.28
N HIS A 26 -0.33 -18.66 -4.75
CA HIS A 26 -1.63 -18.15 -5.18
C HIS A 26 -1.45 -16.81 -5.88
N VAL A 27 -2.32 -16.55 -6.86
CA VAL A 27 -2.45 -15.29 -7.57
C VAL A 27 -3.81 -14.72 -7.25
N ASP A 28 -3.86 -13.54 -6.65
CA ASP A 28 -5.10 -12.82 -6.41
C ASP A 28 -5.41 -11.97 -7.65
N LEU A 29 -6.54 -12.25 -8.29
CA LEU A 29 -7.09 -11.47 -9.41
C LEU A 29 -8.21 -10.59 -8.88
N VAL A 30 -8.07 -9.29 -9.03
CA VAL A 30 -9.12 -8.33 -8.63
C VAL A 30 -9.88 -7.89 -9.88
N GLY A 31 -11.21 -7.84 -9.78
CA GLY A 31 -12.12 -7.56 -10.89
C GLY A 31 -11.91 -6.18 -11.55
N PRO A 32 -12.55 -5.97 -12.71
CA PRO A 32 -12.34 -4.80 -13.58
C PRO A 32 -12.84 -3.46 -12.99
N GLU A 33 -13.43 -3.49 -11.80
CA GLU A 33 -13.97 -2.32 -11.10
C GLU A 33 -12.89 -1.46 -10.43
N ILE A 34 -11.62 -1.90 -10.49
CA ILE A 34 -10.49 -1.09 -10.01
C ILE A 34 -10.38 0.18 -10.85
N ARG A 35 -10.57 1.32 -10.20
CA ARG A 35 -10.35 2.64 -10.78
C ARG A 35 -8.90 3.02 -10.56
N LEU A 36 -8.15 3.11 -11.64
CA LEU A 36 -6.79 3.66 -11.62
C LEU A 36 -6.88 5.17 -11.73
N THR A 37 -6.28 5.88 -10.77
CA THR A 37 -6.14 7.35 -10.84
C THR A 37 -4.80 7.76 -11.46
N GLY A 38 -3.77 6.92 -11.28
CA GLY A 38 -2.48 7.06 -11.94
C GLY A 38 -2.32 6.18 -13.18
N GLN A 39 -1.17 6.29 -13.84
CA GLN A 39 -0.80 5.44 -14.96
C GLN A 39 0.03 4.24 -14.49
N PRO A 40 -0.28 3.00 -14.94
CA PRO A 40 0.57 1.86 -14.67
C PRO A 40 1.99 2.07 -15.21
N GLU A 41 2.99 1.74 -14.40
CA GLU A 41 4.40 1.95 -14.74
C GLU A 41 5.06 0.65 -15.20
N ARG A 42 5.98 0.74 -16.18
CA ARG A 42 6.84 -0.40 -16.53
C ARG A 42 8.11 -0.36 -15.71
N VAL A 43 8.31 -1.37 -14.87
CA VAL A 43 9.51 -1.53 -14.04
C VAL A 43 10.34 -2.71 -14.53
N PRO A 44 11.68 -2.70 -14.34
CA PRO A 44 12.52 -3.84 -14.66
C PRO A 44 12.18 -5.06 -13.78
N ALA A 45 12.65 -6.24 -14.20
CA ALA A 45 12.52 -7.45 -13.39
C ALA A 45 13.27 -7.28 -12.05
N LEU A 46 12.54 -7.49 -10.94
CA LEU A 46 13.03 -7.41 -9.56
C LEU A 46 14.16 -8.39 -9.26
N ALA A 47 14.04 -9.63 -9.75
CA ALA A 47 15.08 -10.64 -9.65
C ALA A 47 15.38 -11.17 -11.04
N ARG A 48 16.59 -10.89 -11.53
CA ARG A 48 17.05 -11.49 -12.77
C ARG A 48 17.55 -12.90 -12.51
N VAL A 49 16.93 -13.88 -13.13
CA VAL A 49 17.34 -15.29 -13.08
C VAL A 49 18.02 -15.57 -14.40
N ALA A 50 19.31 -15.90 -14.34
CA ALA A 50 20.07 -16.30 -15.53
C ALA A 50 19.63 -17.71 -15.95
N MET A 51 18.60 -17.78 -16.80
CA MET A 51 18.17 -19.01 -17.45
C MET A 51 18.51 -18.92 -18.94
N PRO A 52 19.29 -19.88 -19.49
CA PRO A 52 19.52 -19.96 -20.93
C PRO A 52 18.20 -19.98 -21.68
N ASP A 53 18.13 -19.21 -22.77
CA ASP A 53 16.99 -19.14 -23.69
C ASP A 53 15.66 -18.61 -23.09
N VAL A 54 15.66 -18.05 -21.88
CA VAL A 54 14.50 -17.39 -21.28
C VAL A 54 14.74 -15.88 -21.17
N GLU A 55 14.07 -15.12 -22.03
CA GLU A 55 14.09 -13.66 -21.95
C GLU A 55 13.23 -13.15 -20.79
N GLN A 56 13.87 -12.43 -19.86
CA GLN A 56 13.19 -11.87 -18.71
C GLN A 56 12.68 -10.46 -19.01
N HIS A 57 11.36 -10.31 -18.97
CA HIS A 57 10.69 -9.04 -19.17
C HIS A 57 10.46 -8.34 -17.84
N GLY A 58 10.30 -7.02 -17.89
CA GLY A 58 9.85 -6.23 -16.75
C GLY A 58 8.38 -6.47 -16.39
N TYR A 59 7.89 -5.74 -15.40
CA TYR A 59 6.51 -5.80 -14.94
C TYR A 59 5.78 -4.49 -15.27
N VAL A 60 4.48 -4.58 -15.50
CA VAL A 60 3.58 -3.41 -15.43
C VAL A 60 3.03 -3.39 -14.01
N VAL A 61 3.40 -2.39 -13.23
CA VAL A 61 2.99 -2.25 -11.84
C VAL A 61 1.80 -1.31 -11.72
N TYR A 62 0.99 -1.58 -10.69
CA TYR A 62 -0.11 -0.73 -10.30
C TYR A 62 0.42 0.67 -9.92
N PRO A 63 -0.29 1.76 -10.24
CA PRO A 63 0.25 3.11 -10.07
C PRO A 63 0.58 3.38 -8.60
N LEU A 64 1.69 4.08 -8.36
CA LEU A 64 2.18 4.28 -7.00
C LEU A 64 1.18 5.08 -6.12
N VAL A 65 0.57 6.12 -6.68
CA VAL A 65 -0.41 6.95 -5.94
C VAL A 65 -1.63 6.13 -5.51
N ASP A 66 -2.09 5.22 -6.36
CA ASP A 66 -3.18 4.29 -6.05
C ASP A 66 -2.74 3.23 -5.03
N HIS A 67 -1.49 2.74 -5.11
CA HIS A 67 -0.92 1.82 -4.12
C HIS A 67 -0.88 2.44 -2.71
N ILE A 68 -0.45 3.70 -2.60
CA ILE A 68 -0.41 4.44 -1.33
C ILE A 68 -1.84 4.66 -0.82
N ALA A 69 -2.74 5.13 -1.69
CA ALA A 69 -4.14 5.38 -1.33
C ALA A 69 -4.84 4.11 -0.82
N ASP A 70 -4.64 2.97 -1.49
CA ASP A 70 -5.22 1.68 -1.10
C ASP A 70 -4.78 1.26 0.31
N LYS A 71 -3.50 1.45 0.64
CA LYS A 71 -2.94 1.18 1.96
C LYS A 71 -3.52 2.08 3.03
N VAL A 72 -3.52 3.40 2.80
CA VAL A 72 -4.10 4.37 3.75
C VAL A 72 -5.57 4.06 4.00
N ALA A 73 -6.35 3.84 2.95
CA ALA A 73 -7.75 3.52 3.07
C ALA A 73 -7.98 2.18 3.80
N ALA A 74 -7.15 1.16 3.58
CA ALA A 74 -7.22 -0.10 4.31
C ALA A 74 -6.90 0.04 5.81
N ILE A 75 -6.02 0.97 6.19
CA ILE A 75 -5.73 1.29 7.60
C ILE A 75 -6.92 1.99 8.26
N LEU A 76 -7.53 2.96 7.56
CA LEU A 76 -8.65 3.76 8.08
C LEU A 76 -9.99 3.00 8.11
N GLN A 77 -10.15 1.97 7.28
CA GLN A 77 -11.40 1.25 7.15
C GLN A 77 -11.78 0.50 8.44
N THR A 78 -13.07 0.56 8.79
CA THR A 78 -13.67 -0.30 9.82
C THR A 78 -14.51 -1.40 9.18
N TYR A 79 -14.61 -2.55 9.85
CA TYR A 79 -15.21 -3.75 9.26
C TYR A 79 -16.47 -4.22 9.99
N GLY A 80 -17.49 -4.57 9.20
CA GLY A 80 -18.76 -5.13 9.69
C GLY A 80 -19.62 -4.12 10.47
N ALA A 81 -20.79 -4.59 10.93
CA ALA A 81 -21.74 -3.74 11.66
C ALA A 81 -21.21 -3.26 13.02
N SER A 82 -20.20 -3.94 13.57
CA SER A 82 -19.56 -3.59 14.84
C SER A 82 -18.40 -2.60 14.69
N HIS A 83 -18.16 -2.06 13.49
CA HIS A 83 -17.05 -1.14 13.21
C HIS A 83 -15.70 -1.62 13.74
N VAL A 84 -15.37 -2.90 13.49
CA VAL A 84 -14.13 -3.50 14.00
C VAL A 84 -12.93 -2.73 13.44
N PRO A 85 -11.99 -2.28 14.29
CA PRO A 85 -10.77 -1.59 13.85
C PRO A 85 -9.94 -2.42 12.87
N SER A 86 -9.31 -1.74 11.92
CA SER A 86 -8.37 -2.37 11.00
C SER A 86 -7.16 -2.96 11.73
N THR A 87 -6.66 -4.09 11.24
CA THR A 87 -5.41 -4.74 11.68
C THR A 87 -4.39 -4.81 10.54
N ARG A 88 -4.48 -3.88 9.59
CA ARG A 88 -3.57 -3.73 8.45
C ARG A 88 -2.19 -3.18 8.86
N PHE A 89 -1.57 -3.77 9.89
CA PHE A 89 -0.29 -3.34 10.43
C PHE A 89 0.82 -3.32 9.37
N LYS A 90 0.84 -4.35 8.51
CA LYS A 90 1.79 -4.44 7.39
C LYS A 90 1.63 -3.30 6.38
N ASP A 91 0.41 -2.79 6.18
CA ASP A 91 0.21 -1.66 5.26
C ASP A 91 0.90 -0.40 5.78
N LEU A 92 1.02 -0.20 7.10
CA LEU A 92 1.82 0.90 7.67
C LEU A 92 3.33 0.68 7.48
N VAL A 93 3.83 -0.55 7.62
CA VAL A 93 5.23 -0.91 7.32
C VAL A 93 5.55 -0.61 5.85
N ASP A 94 4.66 -1.02 4.94
CA ASP A 94 4.83 -0.78 3.51
C ASP A 94 4.76 0.73 3.18
N LEU A 95 3.87 1.50 3.84
CA LEU A 95 3.82 2.96 3.69
C LEU A 95 5.12 3.64 4.12
N VAL A 96 5.70 3.24 5.26
CA VAL A 96 7.01 3.74 5.70
C VAL A 96 8.07 3.49 4.63
N ALA A 97 8.14 2.27 4.09
CA ALA A 97 9.10 1.93 3.03
C ALA A 97 8.89 2.79 1.77
N ILE A 98 7.65 2.92 1.31
CA ILE A 98 7.32 3.67 0.09
C ILE A 98 7.61 5.16 0.24
N ILE A 99 7.12 5.79 1.31
CA ILE A 99 7.20 7.25 1.53
C ILE A 99 8.66 7.68 1.80
N SER A 100 9.50 6.77 2.30
CA SER A 100 10.92 7.06 2.55
C SER A 100 11.79 7.07 1.28
N GLU A 101 11.28 6.59 0.14
CA GLU A 101 12.07 6.46 -1.10
C GLU A 101 11.42 7.10 -2.32
N ALA A 102 10.08 7.09 -2.39
CA ALA A 102 9.38 7.54 -3.56
C ALA A 102 9.00 9.02 -3.49
N SER A 103 8.79 9.62 -4.66
CA SER A 103 8.27 10.98 -4.81
C SER A 103 7.00 10.93 -5.64
N VAL A 104 5.95 11.62 -5.17
CA VAL A 104 4.64 11.72 -5.83
C VAL A 104 4.18 13.17 -5.85
N ASP A 105 3.31 13.52 -6.79
CA ASP A 105 2.65 14.82 -6.86
C ASP A 105 1.49 14.90 -5.86
N ALA A 106 1.35 16.03 -5.18
CA ALA A 106 0.34 16.24 -4.15
C ALA A 106 -1.09 16.13 -4.70
N ALA A 107 -1.35 16.71 -5.88
CA ALA A 107 -2.68 16.71 -6.47
C ALA A 107 -3.08 15.30 -6.95
N GLU A 108 -2.15 14.59 -7.58
CA GLU A 108 -2.36 13.20 -8.00
C GLU A 108 -2.58 12.28 -6.79
N GLN A 109 -1.76 12.40 -5.74
CA GLN A 109 -1.88 11.59 -4.54
C GLN A 109 -3.18 11.86 -3.78
N TYR A 110 -3.60 13.12 -3.69
CA TYR A 110 -4.88 13.49 -3.08
C TYR A 110 -6.07 12.94 -3.86
N ALA A 111 -6.03 13.05 -5.20
CA ALA A 111 -7.08 12.48 -6.05
C ALA A 111 -7.21 10.96 -5.88
N ALA A 112 -6.08 10.25 -5.80
CA ALA A 112 -6.04 8.81 -5.51
C ALA A 112 -6.67 8.49 -4.14
N LEU A 113 -6.30 9.25 -3.11
CA LEU A 113 -6.81 9.05 -1.74
C LEU A 113 -8.33 9.27 -1.67
N ARG A 114 -8.84 10.33 -2.30
CA ARG A 114 -10.28 10.61 -2.36
C ARG A 114 -11.04 9.53 -3.14
N SER A 115 -10.50 9.09 -4.27
CA SER A 115 -11.09 8.00 -5.07
C SER A 115 -11.24 6.70 -4.26
N GLU A 116 -10.20 6.30 -3.51
CA GLU A 116 -10.27 5.12 -2.65
C GLU A 116 -11.21 5.29 -1.46
N ALA A 117 -11.22 6.47 -0.85
CA ALA A 117 -12.13 6.77 0.26
C ALA A 117 -13.60 6.73 -0.21
N ASP A 118 -13.92 7.32 -1.37
CA ASP A 118 -15.26 7.25 -1.97
C ASP A 118 -15.67 5.82 -2.30
N ARG A 119 -14.75 5.04 -2.86
CA ARG A 119 -15.01 3.64 -3.23
C ARG A 119 -15.35 2.78 -2.00
N ARG A 120 -14.76 3.09 -0.84
CA ARG A 120 -14.89 2.32 0.40
C ARG A 120 -15.87 2.93 1.41
N ASP A 121 -16.51 4.04 1.07
CA ASP A 121 -17.39 4.81 1.95
C ASP A 121 -16.69 5.23 3.26
N ILE A 122 -15.49 5.81 3.10
CA ILE A 122 -14.65 6.30 4.21
C ILE A 122 -14.71 7.83 4.24
N ASP A 123 -15.09 8.36 5.39
CA ASP A 123 -14.85 9.76 5.74
C ASP A 123 -13.37 9.95 6.08
N LEU A 124 -12.67 10.73 5.25
CA LEU A 124 -11.26 11.02 5.51
C LEU A 124 -11.16 11.96 6.72
N PRO A 125 -10.31 11.62 7.72
CA PRO A 125 -10.11 12.49 8.87
C PRO A 125 -9.24 13.69 8.51
N ASP A 126 -9.28 14.76 9.30
CA ASP A 126 -8.41 15.94 9.12
C ASP A 126 -6.93 15.62 9.43
N ALA A 127 -6.67 14.54 10.17
CA ALA A 127 -5.33 14.09 10.51
C ALA A 127 -5.28 12.56 10.58
N PHE A 128 -4.16 11.98 10.17
CA PHE A 128 -3.96 10.54 10.19
C PHE A 128 -3.73 10.03 11.61
N SER A 129 -4.44 8.97 11.98
CA SER A 129 -4.15 8.16 13.16
C SER A 129 -4.49 6.70 12.88
N VAL A 130 -3.83 5.79 13.60
CA VAL A 130 -4.22 4.37 13.60
C VAL A 130 -5.52 4.18 14.39
N PRO A 131 -6.37 3.20 14.03
CA PRO A 131 -7.71 3.07 14.59
C PRO A 131 -7.76 2.58 16.04
N ASP A 132 -6.73 1.88 16.52
CA ASP A 132 -6.60 1.45 17.92
C ASP A 132 -5.12 1.43 18.33
N ARG A 133 -4.68 2.41 19.14
CA ARG A 133 -3.25 2.57 19.42
C ARG A 133 -2.65 1.39 20.18
N GLU A 134 -3.35 0.82 21.16
CA GLU A 134 -2.82 -0.28 21.98
C GLU A 134 -2.66 -1.56 21.14
N LEU A 135 -3.65 -1.86 20.30
CA LEU A 135 -3.59 -3.00 19.37
C LEU A 135 -2.48 -2.82 18.34
N TRP A 136 -2.35 -1.60 17.79
CA TRP A 136 -1.40 -1.30 16.75
C TRP A 136 0.05 -1.25 17.22
N GLU A 137 0.31 -0.88 18.47
CA GLU A 137 1.68 -0.83 19.00
C GLU A 137 2.35 -2.21 18.93
N LYS A 138 1.65 -3.25 19.40
CA LYS A 138 2.13 -4.63 19.36
C LYS A 138 2.08 -5.21 17.94
N GLY A 139 1.00 -4.95 17.21
CA GLY A 139 0.80 -5.47 15.85
C GLY A 139 1.84 -4.94 14.86
N TYR A 140 2.13 -3.63 14.90
CA TYR A 140 3.13 -2.99 14.07
C TYR A 140 4.53 -3.54 14.37
N ALA A 141 4.96 -3.57 15.63
CA ALA A 141 6.29 -4.06 16.00
C ALA A 141 6.54 -5.49 15.52
N ALA A 142 5.50 -6.34 15.58
CA ALA A 142 5.58 -7.71 15.09
C ALA A 142 5.73 -7.81 13.56
N GLU A 143 5.03 -6.98 12.77
CA GLU A 143 5.21 -6.94 11.31
C GLU A 143 6.54 -6.28 10.91
N ALA A 144 6.91 -5.18 11.57
CA ALA A 144 8.15 -4.46 11.31
C ALA A 144 9.37 -5.36 11.54
N GLY A 145 9.38 -6.13 12.64
CA GLY A 145 10.46 -7.10 12.92
C GLY A 145 10.57 -8.28 11.95
N ARG A 146 9.57 -8.48 11.07
CA ARG A 146 9.62 -9.47 9.97
C ARG A 146 9.90 -8.82 8.60
N SER A 147 9.98 -7.50 8.56
CA SER A 147 10.19 -6.73 7.35
C SER A 147 11.69 -6.52 7.07
N LEU A 148 11.99 -5.82 5.97
CA LEU A 148 13.34 -5.34 5.65
C LEU A 148 13.61 -3.93 6.20
N LEU A 149 12.69 -3.37 7.01
CA LEU A 149 12.95 -2.10 7.69
C LEU A 149 13.93 -2.34 8.83
N ASP A 150 15.09 -1.69 8.77
CA ASP A 150 16.13 -1.84 9.80
C ASP A 150 15.96 -0.86 10.98
N THR A 151 15.26 0.26 10.78
CA THR A 151 15.30 1.41 11.71
C THR A 151 13.95 1.84 12.28
N VAL A 152 12.83 1.53 11.63
CA VAL A 152 11.50 2.00 12.03
C VAL A 152 10.68 0.86 12.62
N LEU A 153 11.07 0.41 13.81
CA LEU A 153 10.49 -0.78 14.46
C LEU A 153 9.39 -0.48 15.47
N ALA A 154 9.33 0.76 15.99
CA ALA A 154 8.27 1.20 16.88
C ALA A 154 7.16 1.94 16.11
N LEU A 155 5.92 1.84 16.61
CA LEU A 155 4.77 2.50 16.00
C LEU A 155 4.94 4.03 15.94
N ASP A 156 5.46 4.63 17.00
CA ASP A 156 5.63 6.09 17.06
C ASP A 156 6.64 6.60 16.02
N ASP A 157 7.70 5.83 15.74
CA ASP A 157 8.66 6.16 14.68
C ASP A 157 7.99 6.06 13.30
N ALA A 158 7.14 5.05 13.09
CA ALA A 158 6.38 4.92 11.86
C ALA A 158 5.43 6.10 11.65
N LEU A 159 4.71 6.49 12.70
CA LEU A 159 3.82 7.65 12.67
C LEU A 159 4.60 8.95 12.42
N ALA A 160 5.79 9.11 12.97
CA ALA A 160 6.66 10.25 12.71
C ALA A 160 7.09 10.35 11.24
N VAL A 161 7.22 9.22 10.54
CA VAL A 161 7.52 9.17 9.09
C VAL A 161 6.30 9.46 8.24
N VAL A 162 5.15 8.82 8.52
CA VAL A 162 3.99 8.90 7.61
C VAL A 162 3.11 10.14 7.84
N THR A 163 3.10 10.70 9.04
CA THR A 163 2.22 11.85 9.37
C THR A 163 2.59 13.11 8.57
N PRO A 164 3.86 13.50 8.39
CA PRO A 164 4.24 14.63 7.54
C PRO A 164 3.86 14.46 6.06
N PHE A 165 3.72 13.22 5.59
CA PHE A 165 3.21 12.92 4.26
C PHE A 165 1.69 13.03 4.21
N LEU A 166 0.98 12.37 5.14
CA LEU A 166 -0.48 12.22 5.09
C LEU A 166 -1.24 13.45 5.57
N ASN A 167 -0.83 14.11 6.65
CA ASN A 167 -1.61 15.22 7.20
C ASN A 167 -1.77 16.39 6.23
N PRO A 168 -0.71 16.84 5.52
CA PRO A 168 -0.87 17.89 4.52
C PRO A 168 -1.81 17.51 3.37
N LEU A 169 -1.89 16.21 3.02
CA LEU A 169 -2.88 15.75 2.03
C LEU A 169 -4.30 15.80 2.61
N LEU A 170 -4.48 15.40 3.87
CA LEU A 170 -5.77 15.33 4.54
C LEU A 170 -6.35 16.73 4.85
N ASP A 171 -5.51 17.66 5.30
CA ASP A 171 -5.92 19.04 5.61
C ASP A 171 -5.90 19.98 4.39
N GLY A 172 -5.47 19.48 3.23
CA GLY A 172 -5.44 20.21 1.96
C GLY A 172 -4.31 21.22 1.80
N THR A 173 -3.27 21.16 2.64
CA THR A 173 -2.10 22.05 2.56
C THR A 173 -0.95 21.52 1.72
N ALA A 174 -0.97 20.24 1.32
CA ALA A 174 0.04 19.64 0.45
C ALA A 174 0.07 20.33 -0.93
N VAL A 175 1.28 20.70 -1.36
CA VAL A 175 1.53 21.30 -2.68
C VAL A 175 2.82 20.75 -3.28
N GLY A 176 2.95 20.80 -4.61
CA GLY A 176 4.14 20.34 -5.29
C GLY A 176 4.34 18.83 -5.17
N LYS A 177 5.58 18.40 -4.90
CA LYS A 177 5.95 16.99 -4.79
C LYS A 177 6.44 16.64 -3.41
N TRP A 178 6.21 15.39 -3.02
CA TRP A 178 6.84 14.83 -1.84
C TRP A 178 8.33 14.64 -2.09
N ASP A 179 9.17 15.20 -1.21
CA ASP A 179 10.59 14.93 -1.15
C ASP A 179 10.89 13.95 0.01
N PRO A 180 11.18 12.67 -0.30
CA PRO A 180 11.46 11.66 0.71
C PRO A 180 12.73 11.97 1.53
N LYS A 181 13.66 12.78 1.01
CA LYS A 181 14.91 13.11 1.71
C LYS A 181 14.69 14.13 2.81
N THR A 182 13.78 15.07 2.60
CA THR A 182 13.49 16.14 3.56
C THR A 182 12.22 15.89 4.36
N GLY A 183 11.41 14.91 3.95
CA GLY A 183 10.14 14.56 4.61
C GLY A 183 9.10 15.67 4.47
N ARG A 184 9.04 16.34 3.32
CA ARG A 184 8.20 17.52 3.09
C ARG A 184 7.61 17.55 1.69
N TRP A 185 6.48 18.24 1.57
CA TRP A 185 5.89 18.66 0.30
C TRP A 185 6.50 19.99 -0.15
N SER A 186 6.97 20.09 -1.39
CA SER A 186 7.53 21.32 -1.99
C SER A 186 7.50 21.34 -3.52
#